data_AF-A0A1T2L928-F1
#
_entry.id   AF-A0A1T2L928-F1
#
_cell.length_a   1.000
_cell.length_b   1.000
_cell.length_c   1.000
_cell.angle_alpha   90.00
_cell.angle_beta   90.00
_cell.angle_gamma   90.00
#
_symmetry.space_group_name_H-M   'P 1'
#
loop_
_entity.id
_entity.type
_entity.pdbx_description
1 polymer ?
#
loop_
_entity_poly.entity_id
_entity_poly.type
_entity_poly.pdbx_seq_one_letter_code
_entity_poly.pdbx_strand_id
1 'polypeptide(L)'
;MNTTGLLAVIGFGVLLELLLYLVLRFLTRLDSKAMTVVLILAVIGVHIPWTLLNWRGGDVFAIEIGIFVVLAYVLGIVGRRSGTSWHWGPAVIVAFFAMVIAVNVTFVGLAETGITGIFAKLLPQPKSAQVADSRFPGTVPYDYQKKEALYNQYL
;
A
#
# COMPACT_ATOMS: atom_id res chain seq x y z
N MET A 1 -8.61 11.55 3.66
CA MET A 1 -9.50 10.93 2.65
C MET A 1 -10.27 9.81 3.34
N ASN A 2 -11.57 9.67 3.11
CA ASN A 2 -12.38 8.65 3.80
C ASN A 2 -11.97 7.24 3.34
N THR A 3 -12.04 6.25 4.22
CA THR A 3 -11.71 4.83 3.98
C THR A 3 -12.33 4.27 2.69
N THR A 4 -13.51 4.75 2.31
CA THR A 4 -14.21 4.43 1.06
C THR A 4 -13.41 4.79 -0.21
N GLY A 5 -12.68 5.91 -0.21
CA GLY A 5 -11.88 6.33 -1.37
C GLY A 5 -10.65 5.45 -1.59
N LEU A 6 -10.04 4.95 -0.51
CA LEU A 6 -8.92 4.01 -0.59
C LEU A 6 -9.38 2.66 -1.16
N LEU A 7 -10.49 2.13 -0.64
CA LEU A 7 -11.08 0.88 -1.13
C LEU A 7 -11.48 0.99 -2.61
N ALA A 8 -11.99 2.15 -3.04
CA ALA A 8 -12.33 2.38 -4.44
C ALA A 8 -11.10 2.33 -5.36
N VAL A 9 -9.99 2.97 -4.97
CA VAL A 9 -8.74 2.95 -5.76
C VAL A 9 -8.17 1.54 -5.84
N ILE A 10 -8.08 0.83 -4.71
CA ILE A 10 -7.58 -0.55 -4.68
C ILE A 10 -8.49 -1.46 -5.52
N GLY A 11 -9.80 -1.38 -5.30
CA GLY A 11 -10.77 -2.20 -6.03
C GLY A 11 -10.74 -1.94 -7.53
N PHE A 12 -10.68 -0.67 -7.95
CA PHE A 12 -10.56 -0.31 -9.35
C PHE A 12 -9.24 -0.78 -9.95
N GLY A 13 -8.12 -0.61 -9.24
CA GLY A 13 -6.81 -1.07 -9.68
C GLY A 13 -6.76 -2.58 -9.88
N VAL A 14 -7.30 -3.35 -8.93
CA VAL A 14 -7.43 -4.83 -9.03
C VAL A 14 -8.25 -5.23 -10.26
N LEU A 15 -9.40 -4.59 -10.49
CA LEU A 15 -10.23 -4.89 -11.66
C LEU A 15 -9.51 -4.56 -12.97
N LEU A 16 -8.79 -3.45 -13.01
CA LEU A 16 -8.06 -3.02 -14.20
C LEU A 16 -6.89 -3.94 -14.50
N GLU A 17 -6.19 -4.43 -13.48
CA GLU A 17 -5.11 -5.42 -13.60
C GLU A 17 -5.63 -6.77 -14.09
N LEU A 18 -6.79 -7.22 -13.60
CA LEU A 18 -7.48 -8.42 -14.10
C LEU A 18 -7.89 -8.26 -15.56
N LEU A 19 -8.45 -7.11 -15.93
CA LEU A 19 -8.82 -6.81 -17.32
C LEU A 19 -7.59 -6.79 -18.22
N LEU A 20 -6.50 -6.15 -17.79
CA LEU A 20 -5.24 -6.12 -18.52
C LEU A 20 -4.69 -7.54 -18.72
N TYR A 21 -4.72 -8.37 -17.68
CA TYR A 21 -4.33 -9.78 -17.79
C TYR A 21 -5.17 -10.53 -18.82
N LEU A 22 -6.51 -10.37 -18.79
CA LEU A 22 -7.42 -11.01 -19.75
C LEU A 22 -7.19 -10.52 -21.18
N VAL A 23 -6.96 -9.22 -21.37
CA VAL A 23 -6.63 -8.63 -22.68
C VAL A 23 -5.31 -9.20 -23.18
N LEU A 24 -4.27 -9.25 -22.36
CA LEU A 24 -2.99 -9.86 -22.73
C LEU A 24 -3.17 -11.34 -23.08
N ARG A 25 -3.95 -12.08 -22.29
CA ARG A 25 -4.27 -13.49 -22.53
C ARG A 25 -5.00 -13.72 -23.85
N PHE A 26 -5.88 -12.80 -24.24
CA PHE A 26 -6.71 -12.93 -25.44
C PHE A 26 -6.01 -12.42 -26.71
N LEU A 27 -5.34 -11.27 -26.64
CA LEU A 27 -4.66 -10.65 -27.79
C LEU A 27 -3.27 -11.23 -28.06
N THR A 28 -2.60 -11.75 -27.04
CA THR A 28 -1.19 -12.17 -27.16
C THR A 28 -1.01 -13.66 -26.88
N ARG A 29 0.06 -14.24 -27.44
CA ARG A 29 0.50 -15.61 -27.16
C ARG A 29 1.62 -15.67 -26.11
N LEU A 30 1.71 -14.65 -25.26
CA LEU A 30 2.78 -14.55 -24.27
C LEU A 30 2.70 -15.71 -23.25
N ASP A 31 3.87 -16.18 -22.77
CA ASP A 31 3.90 -17.07 -21.61
C ASP A 31 3.41 -16.31 -20.36
N SER A 32 2.84 -17.04 -19.40
CA SER A 32 2.32 -16.45 -18.16
C SER A 32 3.40 -15.71 -17.37
N LYS A 33 4.67 -16.12 -17.47
CA LYS A 33 5.81 -15.37 -16.91
C LYS A 33 5.94 -13.98 -17.54
N ALA A 34 5.88 -13.90 -18.87
CA ALA A 34 5.98 -12.64 -19.58
C ALA A 34 4.78 -11.73 -19.28
N MET A 35 3.56 -12.29 -19.21
CA MET A 35 2.37 -11.55 -18.78
C MET A 35 2.53 -10.97 -17.38
N THR A 36 3.08 -11.73 -16.43
CA THR A 36 3.36 -11.26 -15.06
C THR A 36 4.28 -10.05 -15.06
N VAL A 37 5.37 -10.12 -15.83
CA VAL A 37 6.34 -9.02 -15.93
C VAL A 37 5.68 -7.78 -16.54
N VAL A 38 4.83 -7.95 -17.56
CA VAL A 38 4.10 -6.82 -18.17
C VAL A 38 3.15 -6.17 -17.16
N LEU A 39 2.43 -6.95 -16.35
CA LEU A 39 1.57 -6.39 -15.30
C LEU A 39 2.38 -5.59 -14.27
N ILE A 40 3.48 -6.15 -13.76
CA ILE A 40 4.35 -5.46 -12.79
C ILE A 40 4.92 -4.17 -13.41
N LEU A 41 5.37 -4.21 -14.67
CA LEU A 41 5.85 -3.04 -15.37
C LEU A 41 4.74 -2.00 -15.61
N ALA A 42 3.50 -2.42 -15.83
CA ALA A 42 2.36 -1.51 -15.93
C ALA A 42 2.08 -0.80 -14.60
N VAL A 43 2.13 -1.53 -13.47
CA VAL A 43 2.02 -0.93 -12.13
C VAL A 43 3.15 0.09 -11.91
N ILE A 44 4.39 -0.26 -12.22
CA ILE A 44 5.54 0.64 -12.08
C ILE A 44 5.43 1.84 -13.02
N GLY A 45 5.03 1.64 -14.27
CA GLY A 45 5.01 2.68 -15.29
C GLY A 45 3.81 3.62 -15.21
N VAL A 46 2.70 3.20 -14.59
CA VAL A 46 1.45 3.96 -14.55
C VAL A 46 1.09 4.34 -13.12
N HIS A 47 1.00 3.35 -12.22
CA HIS A 47 0.51 3.57 -10.86
C HIS A 47 1.51 4.35 -10.00
N ILE A 48 2.80 4.03 -10.09
CA ILE A 48 3.83 4.74 -9.31
C ILE A 48 3.90 6.23 -9.69
N PRO A 49 4.01 6.63 -10.97
CA PRO A 49 3.98 8.05 -11.33
C PRO A 49 2.70 8.75 -10.87
N TRP A 50 1.54 8.10 -11.05
CA TRP A 50 0.26 8.67 -10.62
C TRP A 50 0.21 8.92 -9.11
N THR A 51 0.68 7.97 -8.30
CA THR A 51 0.71 8.08 -6.83
C THR A 51 1.77 9.06 -6.34
N LEU A 52 2.89 9.22 -7.05
CA LEU A 52 3.88 10.26 -6.75
C LEU A 52 3.34 11.67 -7.01
N LEU A 53 2.57 11.86 -8.09
CA LEU A 53 1.92 13.14 -8.40
C LEU A 53 0.78 13.45 -7.42
N ASN A 54 0.07 12.42 -6.98
CA ASN A 54 -1.06 12.51 -6.04
C ASN A 54 -0.67 11.89 -4.70
N TRP A 55 0.42 12.39 -4.10
CA TRP A 55 1.00 11.80 -2.89
C TRP A 55 -0.01 11.77 -1.74
N ARG A 56 -0.35 10.56 -1.28
CA ARG A 56 -1.36 10.30 -0.24
C ARG A 56 -0.77 9.83 1.09
N GLY A 57 0.52 9.51 1.12
CA GLY A 57 1.19 8.88 2.26
C GLY A 57 1.95 7.63 1.82
N GLY A 58 3.09 7.37 2.47
CA GLY A 58 3.96 6.24 2.13
C GLY A 58 3.35 4.88 2.51
N ASP A 59 2.52 4.85 3.54
CA ASP A 59 1.74 3.69 4.00
C ASP A 59 0.69 3.28 2.96
N VAL A 60 -0.10 4.23 2.46
CA VAL A 60 -1.09 4.01 1.40
C VAL A 60 -0.42 3.51 0.13
N PHE A 61 0.69 4.14 -0.25
CA PHE A 61 1.49 3.74 -1.41
C PHE A 61 1.99 2.29 -1.29
N ALA A 62 2.52 1.91 -0.13
CA ALA A 62 3.03 0.56 0.10
C ALA A 62 1.94 -0.52 -0.01
N ILE A 63 0.75 -0.24 0.51
CA ILE A 63 -0.39 -1.18 0.44
C ILE A 63 -0.85 -1.36 -1.01
N GLU A 64 -1.02 -0.26 -1.76
CA GLU A 64 -1.47 -0.32 -3.16
C GLU A 64 -0.49 -1.12 -4.02
N ILE A 65 0.82 -0.85 -3.93
CA ILE A 65 1.84 -1.59 -4.67
C ILE A 65 1.90 -3.06 -4.25
N GLY A 66 1.84 -3.32 -2.95
CA GLY A 66 1.90 -4.68 -2.44
C GLY A 66 0.77 -5.54 -3.00
N ILE A 67 -0.45 -5.02 -3.00
CA ILE A 67 -1.62 -5.73 -3.53
C ILE A 67 -1.48 -6.00 -5.03
N PHE A 68 -1.11 -4.99 -5.83
CA PHE A 68 -1.03 -5.16 -7.28
C PHE A 68 0.09 -6.12 -7.69
N VAL A 69 1.28 -6.01 -7.08
CA VAL A 69 2.40 -6.92 -7.38
C VAL A 69 2.06 -8.36 -6.98
N VAL A 70 1.40 -8.57 -5.84
CA VAL A 70 0.93 -9.91 -5.42
C VAL A 70 -0.11 -10.45 -6.39
N LEU A 71 -1.06 -9.62 -6.82
CA LEU A 71 -2.10 -10.02 -7.76
C LEU A 71 -1.50 -10.43 -9.12
N ALA A 72 -0.63 -9.60 -9.70
CA ALA A 72 0.11 -9.92 -10.92
C ALA A 72 0.81 -11.28 -10.82
N TYR A 73 1.47 -11.51 -9.68
CA TYR A 73 2.19 -12.74 -9.43
C TYR A 73 1.27 -13.97 -9.34
N VAL A 74 0.15 -13.87 -8.61
CA VAL A 74 -0.87 -14.93 -8.52
C VAL A 74 -1.44 -15.25 -9.91
N LEU A 75 -1.78 -14.24 -10.71
CA LEU A 75 -2.29 -14.42 -12.08
C LEU A 75 -1.26 -15.11 -12.99
N GLY A 76 0.03 -14.81 -12.79
CA GLY A 76 1.15 -15.48 -13.45
C GLY A 76 1.23 -16.99 -13.20
N ILE A 77 0.88 -17.42 -12.00
CA ILE A 77 0.91 -18.83 -11.60
C ILE A 77 -0.33 -19.56 -12.15
N VAL A 78 -1.52 -18.98 -11.92
CA VAL A 78 -2.80 -19.55 -12.38
C VAL A 78 -2.83 -19.69 -13.89
N GLY A 79 -2.15 -18.80 -14.62
CA GLY A 79 -2.05 -18.85 -16.08
C GLY A 79 -1.33 -20.06 -16.66
N ARG A 80 -0.49 -20.75 -15.87
CA ARG A 80 0.31 -21.89 -16.35
C ARG A 80 -0.51 -23.17 -16.35
N ARG A 81 -0.68 -23.79 -17.52
CA ARG A 81 -1.15 -25.18 -17.65
C ARG A 81 0.02 -26.14 -17.39
N SER A 82 0.35 -26.48 -16.13
CA SER A 82 1.09 -27.72 -15.82
C SER A 82 1.20 -28.02 -14.32
N GLY A 83 0.78 -29.23 -13.95
CA GLY A 83 1.50 -30.15 -13.06
C GLY A 83 1.63 -29.80 -11.57
N THR A 84 0.74 -30.37 -10.76
CA THR A 84 0.82 -30.69 -9.32
C THR A 84 2.18 -30.45 -8.63
N SER A 85 2.50 -29.21 -8.28
CA SER A 85 3.33 -28.97 -7.11
C SER A 85 2.79 -27.76 -6.37
N TRP A 86 2.66 -27.90 -5.06
CA TRP A 86 2.29 -26.79 -4.19
C TRP A 86 3.46 -25.83 -4.13
N HIS A 87 3.30 -24.63 -4.70
CA HIS A 87 4.39 -23.65 -4.74
C HIS A 87 4.42 -22.89 -3.41
N TRP A 88 5.44 -23.15 -2.60
CA TRP A 88 5.63 -22.47 -1.31
C TRP A 88 6.02 -20.99 -1.48
N GLY A 89 6.68 -20.63 -2.60
CA GLY A 89 7.08 -19.24 -2.90
C GLY A 89 5.91 -18.24 -2.88
N PRO A 90 4.81 -18.51 -3.62
CA PRO A 90 3.61 -17.67 -3.59
C PRO A 90 2.94 -17.56 -2.24
N ALA A 91 2.82 -18.68 -1.52
CA ALA A 91 2.24 -18.68 -0.20
C ALA A 91 3.06 -17.80 0.78
N VAL A 92 4.39 -17.84 0.68
CA VAL A 92 5.29 -17.02 1.50
C VAL A 92 5.19 -15.52 1.16
N ILE A 93 5.09 -15.15 -0.11
CA ILE A 93 4.92 -13.75 -0.52
C ILE A 93 3.57 -13.20 -0.02
N VAL A 94 2.49 -13.96 -0.19
CA VAL A 94 1.17 -13.58 0.32
C VAL A 94 1.19 -13.43 1.84
N ALA A 95 1.79 -14.40 2.56
CA ALA A 95 1.93 -14.33 4.02
C ALA A 95 2.75 -13.12 4.47
N PHE A 96 3.83 -12.79 3.75
CA PHE A 96 4.65 -11.61 4.01
C PHE A 96 3.85 -10.32 3.84
N PHE A 97 3.11 -10.15 2.74
CA PHE A 97 2.29 -8.96 2.55
C PHE A 97 1.13 -8.87 3.54
N ALA A 98 0.49 -10.00 3.87
CA ALA A 98 -0.54 -10.04 4.91
C ALA A 98 0.02 -9.58 6.27
N MET A 99 1.24 -10.00 6.63
CA MET A 99 1.94 -9.53 7.82
C MET A 99 2.24 -8.03 7.76
N VAL A 100 2.79 -7.53 6.65
CA VAL A 100 3.09 -6.10 6.47
C VAL A 100 1.84 -5.24 6.58
N ILE A 101 0.72 -5.70 6.01
CA ILE A 101 -0.58 -5.02 6.11
C ILE A 101 -1.06 -5.03 7.56
N ALA A 102 -1.03 -6.17 8.24
CA ALA A 102 -1.45 -6.26 9.64
C ALA A 102 -0.63 -5.32 10.55
N VAL A 103 0.69 -5.26 10.34
CA VAL A 103 1.59 -4.35 11.05
C VAL A 103 1.27 -2.89 10.72
N ASN A 104 1.08 -2.54 9.45
CA ASN A 104 0.73 -1.18 9.04
C ASN A 104 -0.61 -0.72 9.62
N VAL A 105 -1.65 -1.54 9.50
CA VAL A 105 -2.97 -1.25 10.08
C VAL A 105 -2.86 -1.03 11.59
N THR A 106 -2.03 -1.81 12.27
CA THR A 106 -1.76 -1.63 13.70
C THR A 106 -1.10 -0.29 13.98
N PHE A 107 -0.06 0.09 13.23
CA PHE A 107 0.63 1.38 13.40
C PHE A 107 -0.25 2.58 13.08
N VAL A 108 -1.01 2.53 11.98
CA VAL A 108 -1.98 3.57 11.61
C VAL A 108 -3.05 3.70 12.69
N GLY A 109 -3.62 2.58 13.14
CA GLY A 109 -4.59 2.58 14.24
C GLY A 109 -4.03 3.17 15.54
N LEU A 110 -2.75 2.88 15.86
CA LEU A 110 -2.05 3.47 17.00
C LEU A 110 -1.82 4.98 16.80
N ALA A 111 -1.49 5.41 15.58
CA ALA A 111 -1.25 6.81 15.25
C ALA A 111 -2.53 7.66 15.32
N GLU A 112 -3.67 7.13 14.84
CA GLU A 112 -4.96 7.81 14.84
C GLU A 112 -5.64 7.76 16.21
N THR A 113 -5.54 6.65 16.92
CA THR A 113 -6.31 6.42 18.16
C THR A 113 -5.48 6.64 19.42
N GLY A 114 -4.15 6.68 19.30
CA GLY A 114 -3.22 6.69 20.42
C GLY A 114 -3.11 5.30 21.08
N ILE A 115 -2.18 5.17 22.02
CA ILE A 115 -2.02 3.96 22.83
C ILE A 115 -3.19 3.92 23.83
N THR A 116 -4.09 2.93 23.67
CA THR A 116 -5.27 2.74 24.52
C THR A 116 -5.24 1.39 25.24
N GLY A 117 -6.11 1.19 26.25
CA GLY A 117 -6.27 -0.10 26.93
C GLY A 117 -5.11 -0.49 27.86
N ILE A 118 -4.69 -1.75 27.83
CA ILE A 118 -3.68 -2.32 28.75
C ILE A 118 -2.31 -1.64 28.56
N PHE A 119 -1.97 -1.29 27.33
CA PHE A 119 -0.70 -0.62 27.01
C PHE A 119 -0.63 0.82 27.52
N ALA A 120 -1.78 1.50 27.68
CA ALA A 120 -1.82 2.83 28.29
C ALA A 120 -1.43 2.81 29.77
N LYS A 121 -1.67 1.69 30.48
CA LYS A 121 -1.23 1.52 31.89
C LYS A 121 0.27 1.33 32.03
N LEU A 122 0.96 0.96 30.95
CA LEU A 122 2.41 0.83 30.92
C LEU A 122 3.11 2.19 30.75
N LEU A 123 2.37 3.21 30.31
CA LEU A 123 2.89 4.57 30.16
C LEU A 123 3.00 5.25 31.54
N PRO A 124 4.08 6.03 31.79
CA PRO A 124 4.20 6.83 33.00
C PRO A 124 3.00 7.79 33.17
N GLN A 125 2.47 7.89 34.38
CA GLN A 125 1.38 8.84 34.65
C GLN A 125 1.85 10.28 34.40
N PRO A 126 1.08 11.11 33.67
CA PRO A 126 1.48 12.47 33.33
C PRO A 126 1.61 13.30 34.61
N LYS A 127 2.81 13.88 34.83
CA LYS A 127 3.13 14.67 36.01
C LYS A 127 2.58 16.11 35.98
N SER A 128 1.95 16.52 34.87
CA SER A 128 1.37 17.85 34.69
C SER A 128 0.13 17.76 33.80
N ALA A 129 -0.85 18.65 34.01
CA ALA A 129 -2.23 18.58 33.51
C ALA A 129 -2.41 18.65 31.98
N GLN A 130 -1.34 18.61 31.19
CA GLN A 130 -1.43 18.39 29.75
C GLN A 130 -1.40 16.89 29.49
N VAL A 131 -2.56 16.36 29.09
CA VAL A 131 -2.72 14.97 28.62
C VAL A 131 -1.69 14.76 27.51
N ALA A 132 -0.71 13.88 27.74
CA ALA A 132 0.20 13.42 26.71
C ALA A 132 -0.63 12.63 25.69
N ASP A 133 -1.04 13.29 24.61
CA ASP A 133 -1.71 12.61 23.51
C ASP A 133 -0.65 11.88 22.68
N SER A 134 -0.71 10.56 22.71
CA SER A 134 0.17 9.68 21.93
C SER A 134 -0.19 9.64 20.44
N ARG A 135 -1.29 10.27 20.03
CA ARG A 135 -1.65 10.42 18.62
C ARG A 135 -0.65 11.31 17.91
N PHE A 136 -0.35 10.97 16.66
CA PHE A 136 0.30 11.93 15.79
C PHE A 136 -0.72 13.02 15.45
N PRO A 137 -0.37 14.32 15.53
CA PRO A 137 -1.30 15.44 15.38
C PRO A 137 -1.86 15.64 13.95
N GLY A 138 -1.88 14.57 13.13
CA GLY A 138 -2.24 14.60 11.72
C GLY A 138 -1.15 15.22 10.85
N THR A 139 -1.47 15.40 9.57
CA THR A 139 -0.60 16.08 8.61
C THR A 139 -0.38 17.53 9.03
N VAL A 140 0.88 17.93 9.19
CA VAL A 140 1.22 19.34 9.38
C VAL A 140 0.70 20.12 8.16
N PRO A 141 -0.03 21.24 8.35
CA PRO A 141 -0.38 22.09 7.22
C PRO A 141 0.92 22.45 6.47
N TYR A 142 0.94 22.28 5.15
CA TYR A 142 2.07 22.62 4.24
C TYR A 142 3.23 21.62 4.10
N ASP A 143 3.00 20.33 4.37
CA ASP A 143 4.08 19.33 4.54
C ASP A 143 4.98 19.05 3.32
N TYR A 144 4.60 19.31 2.06
CA TYR A 144 5.40 18.80 0.93
C TYR A 144 5.92 19.76 -0.15
N GLN A 145 5.52 21.04 -0.22
CA GLN A 145 6.02 21.91 -1.32
C GLN A 145 6.25 23.40 -0.99
N LYS A 146 6.01 23.85 0.25
CA LYS A 146 6.21 25.27 0.61
C LYS A 146 7.51 25.57 1.35
N LYS A 147 8.39 24.58 1.57
CA LYS A 147 9.60 24.79 2.37
C LYS A 147 10.58 25.79 1.73
N GLU A 148 10.75 25.78 0.40
CA GLU A 148 11.58 26.80 -0.28
C GLU A 148 10.96 28.19 -0.23
N ALA A 149 9.67 28.32 -0.51
CA ALA A 149 8.97 29.62 -0.49
C ALA A 149 8.92 30.23 0.92
N LEU A 150 8.81 29.41 1.96
CA LEU A 150 8.86 29.84 3.36
C LEU A 150 10.30 30.12 3.83
N TYR A 151 11.31 29.39 3.33
CA TYR A 151 12.72 29.65 3.65
C TYR A 151 13.19 31.00 3.08
N ASN A 152 12.79 31.33 1.85
CA ASN A 152 13.13 32.60 1.19
C ASN A 152 12.40 33.83 1.76
N GLN A 153 11.42 33.65 2.66
CA GLN A 153 10.81 34.76 3.39
C GLN A 153 11.64 35.22 4.60
N TYR A 154 12.64 34.44 5.02
CA TYR A 154 13.51 34.75 6.16
C TYR A 154 14.96 35.05 5.76
N LEU A 155 15.22 35.19 4.46
CA LEU A 155 16.46 35.73 3.88
C LEU A 155 16.23 37.18 3.45
#